data_AF-A0A7R8ZCN4-F1
#
_entry.id   AF-A0A7R8ZCN4-F1
#
_cell.length_a   1.000
_cell.length_b   1.000
_cell.length_c   1.000
_cell.angle_alpha   90.00
_cell.angle_beta   90.00
_cell.angle_gamma   90.00
#
_symmetry.space_group_name_H-M   'P 1'
#
loop_
_entity.id
_entity.type
_entity.pdbx_description
1 polymer ?
#
loop_
_entity_poly.entity_id
_entity_poly.type
_entity_poly.pdbx_seq_one_letter_code
_entity_poly.pdbx_strand_id
1 'polypeptide(L)'
;MKDAESELVLVFDVRVSPTEDCSTLEELFSSWCESAGPGTYVSYEDKPTNSGLTHLDTCNRWWLTFRDECRAMNIELNPMICPGITDARHYRKVGLPALGFSPINNTPCLVHEADEFLNRKIFLDGIKIYVRLISALANVPAQ
;
A
#
# COMPACT_ATOMS: atom_id res chain seq x y z
N MET A 1 -21.65 41.05 18.13
CA MET A 1 -21.54 39.68 17.58
C MET A 1 -20.46 39.81 16.52
N LYS A 2 -19.23 39.34 16.77
CA LYS A 2 -18.17 39.37 15.75
C LYS A 2 -18.63 38.42 14.65
N ASP A 3 -18.63 38.89 13.42
CA ASP A 3 -18.90 38.08 12.24
C ASP A 3 -18.03 36.82 12.31
N ALA A 4 -18.64 35.65 12.49
CA ALA A 4 -17.90 34.41 12.40
C ALA A 4 -17.46 34.29 10.94
N GLU A 5 -16.15 34.32 10.70
CA GLU A 5 -15.60 34.12 9.37
C GLU A 5 -16.15 32.79 8.82
N SER A 6 -16.75 32.86 7.63
CA SER A 6 -17.30 31.68 6.98
C SER A 6 -16.14 30.87 6.39
N GLU A 7 -15.96 29.65 6.87
CA GLU A 7 -14.89 28.74 6.43
C GLU A 7 -15.46 27.67 5.49
N LEU A 8 -14.70 27.33 4.45
CA LEU A 8 -14.94 26.17 3.59
C LEU A 8 -13.74 25.23 3.71
N VAL A 9 -13.99 24.00 4.13
CA VAL A 9 -12.96 22.96 4.23
C VAL A 9 -13.24 21.90 3.18
N LEU A 10 -12.23 21.60 2.36
CA LEU A 10 -12.23 20.52 1.38
C LEU A 10 -11.19 19.48 1.79
N VAL A 11 -11.56 18.20 1.72
CA VAL A 11 -10.67 17.08 2.03
C VAL A 11 -10.42 16.27 0.77
N PHE A 12 -9.17 15.95 0.51
CA PHE A 12 -8.74 15.17 -0.65
C PHE A 12 -7.95 13.95 -0.18
N ASP A 13 -8.28 12.78 -0.75
CA ASP A 13 -7.47 11.56 -0.63
C ASP A 13 -6.70 11.36 -1.94
N VAL A 14 -5.37 11.51 -1.87
CA VAL A 14 -4.48 11.48 -3.04
C VAL A 14 -3.58 10.25 -2.97
N ARG A 15 -3.63 9.42 -4.02
CA ARG A 15 -2.74 8.27 -4.19
C ARG A 15 -1.51 8.70 -4.99
N VAL A 16 -0.33 8.57 -4.39
CA VAL A 16 0.96 9.00 -4.98
C VAL A 16 1.77 7.77 -5.39
N SER A 17 2.24 7.73 -6.64
CA SER A 17 3.10 6.65 -7.12
C SER A 17 4.46 6.68 -6.38
N PRO A 18 5.06 5.51 -6.10
CA PRO A 18 6.37 5.42 -5.43
C PRO A 18 7.52 6.02 -6.25
N THR A 19 7.30 6.35 -7.53
CA THR A 19 8.28 7.00 -8.41
C THR A 19 8.13 8.52 -8.47
N GLU A 20 7.06 9.07 -7.89
CA GLU A 20 6.82 10.51 -7.90
C GLU A 20 7.63 11.21 -6.82
N ASP A 21 8.02 12.45 -7.10
CA ASP A 21 8.64 13.30 -6.10
C ASP A 21 7.57 13.97 -5.23
N CYS A 22 7.59 13.64 -3.94
CA CYS A 22 6.66 14.19 -2.96
C CYS A 22 6.87 15.71 -2.77
N SER A 23 8.10 16.23 -2.89
CA SER A 23 8.33 17.67 -2.76
C SER A 23 7.69 18.47 -3.89
N THR A 24 7.80 18.00 -5.13
CA THR A 24 7.13 18.60 -6.28
C THR A 24 5.61 18.65 -6.10
N LEU A 25 5.01 17.59 -5.50
CA LEU A 25 3.58 17.56 -5.22
C LEU A 25 3.17 18.57 -4.14
N GLU A 26 3.97 18.72 -3.09
CA GLU A 26 3.73 19.71 -2.03
C GLU A 26 3.84 21.14 -2.54
N GLU A 27 4.84 21.41 -3.39
CA GLU A 27 5.00 22.71 -4.05
C GLU A 27 3.79 23.02 -4.94
N LEU A 28 3.29 22.03 -5.67
CA LEU A 28 2.08 22.17 -6.48
C LEU A 28 0.87 22.56 -5.63
N PHE A 29 0.61 21.85 -4.53
CA PHE A 29 -0.52 22.17 -3.63
C PHE A 29 -0.38 23.55 -2.98
N SER A 30 0.84 23.93 -2.61
CA SER A 30 1.13 25.25 -2.07
C SER A 30 0.86 26.35 -3.10
N SER A 31 1.29 26.15 -4.35
CA SER A 31 1.07 27.10 -5.46
C SER A 31 -0.42 27.33 -5.76
N TRP A 32 -1.26 26.29 -5.63
CA TRP A 32 -2.70 26.40 -5.78
C TRP A 32 -3.34 27.22 -4.65
N CYS A 33 -2.89 27.03 -3.40
CA CYS A 33 -3.35 27.82 -2.27
C CYS A 33 -2.96 29.30 -2.43
N GLU A 34 -1.73 29.59 -2.85
CA GLU A 34 -1.26 30.95 -3.14
C GLU A 34 -2.11 31.61 -4.24
N SER A 35 -2.41 30.87 -5.30
CA SER A 35 -3.22 31.36 -6.43
C SER A 35 -4.69 31.60 -6.06
N ALA A 36 -5.23 30.85 -5.08
CA ALA A 36 -6.60 31.00 -4.60
C ALA A 36 -6.81 32.26 -3.73
N GLY A 37 -5.73 32.83 -3.19
CA GLY A 37 -5.72 34.10 -2.48
C GLY A 37 -5.50 34.00 -0.96
N PRO A 38 -5.37 35.15 -0.29
CA PRO A 38 -5.00 35.21 1.13
C PRO A 38 -5.97 34.44 2.03
N GLY A 39 -5.42 33.70 3.01
CA GLY A 39 -6.21 32.88 3.93
C GLY A 39 -6.47 31.45 3.45
N THR A 40 -6.06 31.10 2.23
CA THR A 40 -6.11 29.72 1.73
C THR A 40 -4.84 28.96 2.12
N TYR A 41 -4.99 27.76 2.67
CA TYR A 41 -3.87 26.91 3.05
C TYR A 41 -4.21 25.43 2.88
N VAL A 42 -3.17 24.60 2.80
CA VAL A 42 -3.27 23.15 2.85
C VAL A 42 -2.72 22.65 4.19
N SER A 43 -3.42 21.68 4.78
CA SER A 43 -2.93 20.93 5.93
C SER A 43 -2.94 19.44 5.61
N TYR A 44 -2.10 18.67 6.30
CA TYR A 44 -1.91 17.25 6.02
C TYR A 44 -2.17 16.44 7.28
N GLU A 45 -3.11 15.50 7.21
CA GLU A 45 -3.21 14.44 8.23
C GLU A 45 -2.12 13.39 8.02
N ASP A 46 -1.90 12.98 6.77
CA ASP A 46 -0.80 12.10 6.35
C ASP A 46 -0.06 12.75 5.18
N LYS A 47 1.19 13.16 5.44
CA LYS A 47 1.98 13.91 4.47
C LYS A 47 2.54 12.95 3.40
N PRO A 48 2.50 13.30 2.10
CA PRO A 48 3.11 12.50 1.05
C PRO A 48 4.55 12.15 1.40
N THR A 49 4.85 10.86 1.50
CA THR A 49 6.19 10.38 1.79
C THR A 49 6.52 9.19 0.92
N ASN A 50 7.67 9.24 0.25
CA ASN A 50 8.17 8.08 -0.45
C ASN A 50 8.57 7.02 0.59
N SER A 51 7.84 5.90 0.57
CA SER A 51 8.06 4.79 1.48
C SER A 51 8.97 3.71 0.87
N GLY A 52 9.60 3.99 -0.26
CA GLY A 52 10.46 3.05 -1.00
C GLY A 52 9.69 1.90 -1.65
N LEU A 53 10.41 1.05 -2.36
CA LEU A 53 9.89 -0.16 -3.01
C LEU A 53 10.53 -1.40 -2.42
N THR A 54 9.76 -2.49 -2.34
CA THR A 54 10.35 -3.81 -2.11
C THR A 54 10.78 -4.38 -3.44
N HIS A 55 12.07 -4.66 -3.58
CA HIS A 55 12.65 -5.22 -4.80
C HIS A 55 12.12 -6.63 -5.06
N LEU A 56 11.70 -6.88 -6.31
CA LEU A 56 11.21 -8.18 -6.78
C LEU A 56 12.22 -8.85 -7.73
N ASP A 57 13.50 -8.74 -7.40
CA ASP A 57 14.62 -9.27 -8.17
C ASP A 57 15.39 -10.33 -7.37
N THR A 58 16.50 -10.81 -7.93
CA THR A 58 17.34 -11.84 -7.33
C THR A 58 18.12 -11.38 -6.10
N CYS A 59 18.15 -10.07 -5.81
CA CYS A 59 18.82 -9.54 -4.62
C CYS A 59 17.93 -9.65 -3.38
N ASN A 60 16.61 -9.80 -3.55
CA ASN A 60 15.69 -10.00 -2.45
C ASN A 60 15.40 -11.49 -2.22
N ARG A 61 16.14 -12.10 -1.30
CA ARG A 61 15.96 -13.51 -0.92
C ARG A 61 14.55 -13.85 -0.42
N TRP A 62 13.88 -12.92 0.27
CA TRP A 62 12.53 -13.12 0.78
C TRP A 62 11.53 -13.23 -0.37
N TRP A 63 11.70 -12.38 -1.39
CA TRP A 63 10.94 -12.49 -2.63
C TRP A 63 11.22 -13.79 -3.38
N LEU A 64 12.48 -14.19 -3.51
CA LEU A 64 12.82 -15.45 -4.19
C LEU A 64 12.14 -16.65 -3.52
N THR A 65 12.27 -16.80 -2.20
CA THR A 65 11.59 -17.86 -1.44
C THR A 65 10.08 -17.78 -1.59
N PHE A 66 9.49 -16.59 -1.45
CA PHE A 66 8.05 -16.38 -1.60
C PHE A 66 7.55 -16.81 -2.99
N ARG A 67 8.21 -16.35 -4.05
CA ARG A 67 7.89 -16.64 -5.45
C ARG A 67 8.00 -18.14 -5.75
N ASP A 68 9.07 -18.77 -5.28
CA ASP A 68 9.35 -20.17 -5.58
C ASP A 68 8.36 -21.10 -4.86
N GLU A 69 7.94 -20.77 -3.63
CA GLU A 69 6.87 -21.49 -2.93
C GLU A 69 5.51 -21.34 -3.62
N CYS A 70 5.18 -20.13 -4.08
CA CYS A 70 3.95 -19.92 -4.87
C CYS A 70 3.98 -20.76 -6.15
N ARG A 71 5.10 -20.76 -6.88
CA ARG A 71 5.29 -21.59 -8.08
C ARG A 71 5.15 -23.08 -7.76
N ALA A 72 5.72 -23.56 -6.66
CA ALA A 72 5.61 -24.95 -6.22
C ALA A 72 4.19 -25.34 -5.78
N MET A 73 3.33 -24.37 -5.49
CA MET A 73 1.88 -24.56 -5.30
C MET A 73 1.07 -24.42 -6.60
N ASN A 74 1.72 -24.19 -7.76
CA ASN A 74 1.09 -23.81 -9.02
C ASN A 74 0.23 -22.54 -8.91
N ILE A 75 0.67 -21.58 -8.07
CA ILE A 75 0.04 -20.27 -7.94
C ILE A 75 0.81 -19.28 -8.80
N GLU A 76 0.11 -18.68 -9.77
CA GLU A 76 0.61 -17.55 -10.54
C GLU A 76 0.52 -16.27 -9.71
N LEU A 77 1.62 -15.53 -9.62
CA LEU A 77 1.66 -14.25 -8.94
C LEU A 77 1.42 -13.12 -9.94
N ASN A 78 0.62 -12.13 -9.54
CA ASN A 78 0.43 -10.88 -10.25
C ASN A 78 1.02 -9.73 -9.42
N PRO A 79 2.32 -9.41 -9.56
CA PRO A 79 2.93 -8.32 -8.82
C PRO A 79 2.35 -6.98 -9.24
N MET A 80 1.90 -6.18 -8.27
CA MET A 80 1.37 -4.84 -8.52
C MET A 80 1.72 -3.88 -7.40
N ILE A 81 1.72 -2.58 -7.73
CA ILE A 81 1.70 -1.54 -6.70
C ILE A 81 0.29 -1.52 -6.11
N CYS A 82 0.19 -1.61 -4.78
CA CYS A 82 -1.09 -1.50 -4.09
C CYS A 82 -1.68 -0.11 -4.37
N PRO A 83 -2.91 -0.01 -4.93
CA PRO A 83 -3.54 1.29 -5.17
C PRO A 83 -3.99 1.96 -3.87
N GLY A 84 -4.17 1.17 -2.80
CA GLY A 84 -4.40 1.65 -1.45
C GLY A 84 -3.12 1.78 -0.63
N ILE A 85 -3.27 1.79 0.69
CA ILE A 85 -2.18 1.92 1.65
C ILE A 85 -2.24 0.76 2.63
N THR A 86 -1.07 0.26 3.04
CA THR A 86 -0.93 -0.74 4.11
C THR A 86 0.24 -0.38 5.03
N ASP A 87 0.30 -1.03 6.19
CA ASP A 87 1.38 -0.83 7.16
C ASP A 87 2.77 -1.24 6.64
N ALA A 88 2.84 -1.94 5.50
CA ALA A 88 4.09 -2.25 4.81
C ALA A 88 4.94 -1.00 4.52
N ARG A 89 4.33 0.18 4.42
CA ARG A 89 5.06 1.45 4.29
C ARG A 89 5.99 1.73 5.47
N HIS A 90 5.61 1.38 6.69
CA HIS A 90 6.40 1.66 7.90
C HIS A 90 7.65 0.77 7.96
N TYR A 91 7.52 -0.50 7.56
CA TYR A 91 8.65 -1.42 7.43
C TYR A 91 9.64 -0.96 6.35
N ARG A 92 9.15 -0.57 5.16
CA ARG A 92 10.02 -0.10 4.10
C ARG A 92 10.74 1.21 4.46
N LYS A 93 10.11 2.11 5.21
CA LYS A 93 10.75 3.35 5.73
C LYS A 93 11.95 3.07 6.63
N VAL A 94 11.98 1.93 7.32
CA VAL A 94 13.13 1.51 8.15
C VAL A 94 14.09 0.55 7.41
N GLY A 95 13.95 0.43 6.09
CA GLY A 95 14.83 -0.39 5.25
C GLY A 95 14.49 -1.87 5.20
N LEU A 96 13.35 -2.30 5.75
CA LEU A 96 12.91 -3.70 5.72
C LEU A 96 12.03 -3.98 4.49
N PRO A 97 12.32 -5.02 3.69
CA PRO A 97 11.45 -5.40 2.59
C PRO A 97 10.10 -5.91 3.13
N ALA A 98 9.01 -5.52 2.49
CA ALA A 98 7.66 -5.91 2.87
C ALA A 98 6.84 -6.27 1.63
N LEU A 99 6.36 -7.52 1.58
CA LEU A 99 5.51 -8.03 0.52
C LEU A 99 4.06 -8.06 1.02
N GLY A 100 3.19 -7.31 0.35
CA GLY A 100 1.74 -7.50 0.48
C GLY A 100 1.30 -8.67 -0.38
N PHE A 101 0.45 -9.53 0.16
CA PHE A 101 -0.09 -10.68 -0.57
C PHE A 101 -1.54 -10.90 -0.18
N SER A 102 -2.37 -11.27 -1.15
CA SER A 102 -3.74 -11.72 -0.93
C SER A 102 -3.94 -13.06 -1.66
N PRO A 103 -4.24 -14.16 -0.94
CA PRO A 103 -4.61 -15.43 -1.57
C PRO A 103 -6.09 -15.46 -1.98
N ILE A 104 -6.80 -14.33 -1.90
CA ILE A 104 -8.23 -14.21 -2.24
C ILE A 104 -8.37 -14.23 -3.77
N ASN A 105 -8.26 -15.41 -4.36
CA ASN A 105 -8.41 -15.63 -5.78
C ASN A 105 -9.88 -15.94 -6.14
N ASN A 106 -10.21 -15.78 -7.44
CA ASN A 106 -11.54 -16.07 -7.99
C ASN A 106 -12.69 -15.42 -7.19
N THR A 107 -12.42 -14.27 -6.57
CA THR A 107 -13.36 -13.52 -5.73
C THR A 107 -13.36 -12.08 -6.26
N PRO A 108 -14.54 -11.46 -6.46
CA PRO A 108 -14.61 -10.06 -6.86
C PRO A 108 -13.90 -9.15 -5.86
N CYS A 109 -13.24 -8.09 -6.34
CA CYS A 109 -12.66 -7.08 -5.46
C CYS A 109 -13.79 -6.17 -4.95
N LEU A 110 -14.24 -6.40 -3.71
CA LEU A 110 -15.31 -5.64 -3.05
C LEU A 110 -14.81 -4.89 -1.81
N VAL A 111 -13.50 -4.63 -1.75
CA VAL A 111 -12.89 -3.97 -0.58
C VAL A 111 -13.54 -2.59 -0.40
N HIS A 112 -14.15 -2.36 0.76
CA HIS A 112 -14.90 -1.15 1.11
C HIS A 112 -16.22 -0.94 0.35
N GLU A 113 -16.71 -1.94 -0.38
CA GLU A 113 -18.02 -1.91 -1.03
C GLU A 113 -19.12 -2.47 -0.12
N ALA A 114 -20.38 -2.21 -0.48
CA ALA A 114 -21.52 -2.86 0.17
C ALA A 114 -21.48 -4.38 -0.04
N ASP A 115 -21.90 -5.13 0.99
CA ASP A 115 -21.93 -6.59 0.98
C ASP A 115 -20.58 -7.27 0.65
N GLU A 116 -19.46 -6.64 1.03
CA GLU A 116 -18.12 -7.27 0.96
C GLU A 116 -18.15 -8.68 1.57
N PHE A 117 -17.76 -9.69 0.79
CA PHE A 117 -17.78 -11.08 1.21
C PHE A 117 -16.55 -11.86 0.77
N LEU A 118 -16.28 -12.96 1.46
CA LEU A 118 -15.27 -13.94 1.07
C LEU A 118 -15.85 -15.34 1.15
N ASN A 119 -15.69 -16.11 0.07
CA ASN A 119 -16.11 -17.50 0.06
C ASN A 119 -15.31 -18.33 1.10
N ARG A 120 -16.02 -19.09 1.94
CA ARG A 120 -15.41 -19.93 2.98
C ARG A 120 -14.30 -20.85 2.46
N LYS A 121 -14.46 -21.44 1.28
CA LYS A 121 -13.44 -22.33 0.69
C LYS A 121 -12.16 -21.53 0.37
N ILE A 122 -12.30 -20.35 -0.24
CA ILE A 122 -11.18 -19.47 -0.57
C ILE A 122 -10.46 -19.00 0.69
N PHE A 123 -11.20 -18.63 1.74
CA PHE A 123 -10.62 -18.31 3.04
C PHE A 123 -9.79 -19.48 3.60
N LEU A 124 -10.35 -20.70 3.63
CA LEU A 124 -9.66 -21.88 4.17
C LEU A 124 -8.46 -22.30 3.32
N ASP A 125 -8.53 -22.15 2.00
CA ASP A 125 -7.39 -22.42 1.12
C ASP A 125 -6.29 -21.35 1.27
N GLY A 126 -6.67 -20.09 1.47
CA GLY A 126 -5.77 -19.00 1.82
C GLY A 126 -4.96 -19.28 3.08
N ILE A 127 -5.59 -19.86 4.11
CA ILE A 127 -4.88 -20.31 5.32
C ILE A 127 -3.77 -21.31 4.99
N LYS A 128 -4.06 -22.32 4.15
CA LYS A 128 -3.04 -23.32 3.77
C LYS A 128 -1.86 -22.69 3.04
N ILE A 129 -2.15 -21.72 2.15
CA ILE A 129 -1.12 -20.96 1.43
C ILE A 129 -0.26 -20.17 2.42
N TYR A 130 -0.87 -19.43 3.34
CA TYR A 130 -0.13 -18.68 4.36
C TYR A 130 0.71 -19.58 5.28
N VAL A 131 0.17 -20.71 5.74
CA VAL A 131 0.92 -21.65 6.59
C VAL A 131 2.20 -22.10 5.88
N ARG A 132 2.11 -22.44 4.59
CA ARG A 132 3.27 -22.82 3.79
C ARG A 132 4.25 -21.66 3.59
N LEU A 133 3.76 -20.49 3.21
CA LEU A 133 4.61 -19.31 2.97
C LEU A 133 5.31 -18.83 4.25
N ILE A 134 4.59 -18.69 5.35
CA ILE A 134 5.16 -18.28 6.64
C ILE A 134 6.22 -19.29 7.09
N SER A 135 5.94 -20.60 6.97
CA SER A 135 6.91 -21.64 7.31
C SER A 135 8.18 -21.53 6.47
N ALA A 136 8.04 -21.37 5.15
CA ALA A 136 9.20 -21.26 4.26
C ALA A 136 10.01 -19.98 4.54
N LEU A 137 9.34 -18.84 4.70
CA LEU A 137 9.96 -17.56 5.01
C LEU A 137 10.69 -17.60 6.36
N ALA A 138 10.09 -18.18 7.40
CA ALA A 138 10.73 -18.32 8.71
C ALA A 138 11.98 -19.22 8.70
N ASN A 139 12.13 -20.09 7.69
CA ASN A 139 13.28 -20.99 7.51
C ASN A 139 14.29 -20.49 6.47
N VAL A 140 14.15 -19.25 5.99
CA VAL A 140 15.18 -18.61 5.17
C VAL A 140 16.46 -18.47 6.02
N PRO A 141 17.62 -19.03 5.59
CA PRO A 141 18.83 -19.07 6.42
C PRO A 141 19.26 -17.69 6.92
N ALA A 142 19.81 -17.56 8.13
CA ALA A 142 20.40 -16.29 8.58
C ALA A 142 21.55 -15.85 7.64
N GLN A 143 21.83 -14.54 7.62
CA GLN A 143 23.07 -14.01 7.05
C GLN A 143 24.22 -14.14 8.06
#